data_AF-R7LPM5-F1
#
_entry.id   AF-R7LPM5-F1
#
_cell.length_a   1.000
_cell.length_b   1.000
_cell.length_c   1.000
_cell.angle_alpha   90.00
_cell.angle_beta   90.00
_cell.angle_gamma   90.00
#
_symmetry.space_group_name_H-M   'P 1'
#
loop_
_entity.id
_entity.type
_entity.pdbx_description
1 polymer ?
#
loop_
_entity_poly.entity_id
_entity_poly.type
_entity_poly.pdbx_seq_one_letter_code
_entity_poly.pdbx_strand_id
1 'polypeptide(L)'
;MAENKNETLKKAREEMNYLTGDAELRRLAELREKWEMDRISAISHATKIGKEEGIKERNKGTVKKNGKKEEKINVAKKLLKMKMTVEQVEEATGLTKKEIEEIKKDI
;
A
#
# COMPACT_ATOMS: atom_id res chain seq x y z
N MET A 1 -42.98 45.87 20.12
CA MET A 1 -42.79 45.58 18.68
C MET A 1 -44.15 45.27 18.07
N ALA A 2 -44.45 45.82 16.89
CA ALA A 2 -45.74 45.69 16.20
C ALA A 2 -46.05 44.27 15.69
N GLU A 3 -45.24 43.27 16.06
CA GLU A 3 -45.35 41.89 15.61
C GLU A 3 -46.48 41.10 16.31
N ASN A 4 -46.94 41.51 17.49
CA ASN A 4 -47.92 40.74 18.26
C ASN A 4 -49.40 40.98 17.86
N LYS A 5 -49.70 41.87 16.91
CA LYS A 5 -51.09 42.24 16.56
C LYS A 5 -51.57 41.75 15.20
N ASN A 6 -50.72 41.14 14.37
CA ASN A 6 -51.11 40.72 13.02
C ASN A 6 -50.75 39.25 12.77
N GLU A 7 -51.77 38.37 12.79
CA GLU A 7 -51.61 36.92 12.60
C GLU A 7 -50.95 36.54 11.27
N THR A 8 -51.10 37.38 10.23
CA THR A 8 -50.48 37.13 8.91
C THR A 8 -48.95 37.18 8.97
N LEU A 9 -48.38 38.10 9.74
CA LEU A 9 -46.92 38.21 9.91
C LEU A 9 -46.36 37.03 10.72
N LYS A 10 -47.14 36.53 11.69
CA LYS A 10 -46.76 35.35 12.47
C LYS A 10 -46.76 34.09 11.63
N LYS A 11 -47.82 33.86 10.84
CA LYS A 11 -47.92 32.72 9.91
C LYS A 11 -46.82 32.74 8.85
N ALA A 12 -46.54 33.90 8.25
CA ALA A 12 -45.46 34.03 7.26
C ALA A 12 -44.08 33.67 7.85
N ARG A 13 -43.85 33.98 9.13
CA ARG A 13 -42.60 33.64 9.82
C ARG A 13 -42.50 32.15 10.18
N GLU A 14 -43.61 31.53 10.56
CA GLU A 14 -43.69 30.07 10.79
C GLU A 14 -43.46 29.29 9.48
N GLU A 15 -44.08 29.70 8.38
CA GLU A 15 -43.85 29.11 7.06
C GLU A 15 -42.42 29.33 6.56
N MET A 16 -41.85 30.51 6.78
CA MET A 16 -40.45 30.79 6.45
C MET A 16 -39.50 29.91 7.26
N ASN A 17 -39.73 29.74 8.57
CA ASN A 17 -38.93 28.85 9.41
C ASN A 17 -39.11 27.38 9.05
N TYR A 18 -40.28 26.96 8.60
CA TYR A 18 -40.51 25.61 8.11
C TYR A 18 -39.73 25.33 6.82
N LEU A 19 -39.81 26.25 5.84
CA LEU A 19 -39.08 26.16 4.58
C LEU A 19 -37.55 26.26 4.78
N THR A 20 -37.12 27.15 5.68
CA THR A 20 -35.69 27.33 6.00
C THR A 20 -35.17 26.18 6.86
N GLY A 21 -35.99 25.66 7.77
CA GLY A 21 -35.68 24.50 8.59
C GLY A 21 -35.51 23.22 7.77
N ASP A 22 -36.32 23.03 6.72
CA ASP A 22 -36.15 21.92 5.76
C ASP A 22 -34.85 22.09 4.95
N ALA A 23 -34.54 23.32 4.50
CA ALA A 23 -33.29 23.63 3.81
C ALA A 23 -32.04 23.47 4.70
N GLU A 24 -32.11 23.88 5.98
CA GLU A 24 -31.05 23.71 6.97
C GLU A 24 -30.85 22.23 7.31
N LEU A 25 -31.93 21.45 7.45
CA LEU A 25 -31.87 20.02 7.70
C LEU A 25 -31.22 19.29 6.52
N ARG A 26 -31.58 19.66 5.29
CA ARG A 26 -30.97 19.15 4.05
C ARG A 26 -29.48 19.47 4.02
N ARG A 27 -29.12 20.71 4.30
CA ARG A 27 -27.73 21.16 4.32
C ARG A 27 -26.92 20.44 5.41
N LEU A 28 -27.52 20.20 6.58
CA LEU A 28 -26.89 19.44 7.66
C LEU A 28 -26.67 17.98 7.26
N ALA A 29 -27.63 17.37 6.57
CA ALA A 29 -27.53 16.02 6.03
C ALA A 29 -26.45 15.93 4.93
N GLU A 30 -26.42 16.86 3.99
CA GLU A 30 -25.38 16.95 2.95
C GLU A 30 -23.98 17.13 3.55
N LEU A 31 -23.84 17.98 4.58
CA LEU A 31 -22.59 18.13 5.32
C LEU A 31 -22.17 16.81 5.97
N ARG A 32 -23.11 16.11 6.63
CA ARG A 32 -22.83 14.82 7.26
C ARG A 32 -22.41 13.76 6.24
N GLU A 33 -23.10 13.68 5.11
CA GLU A 33 -22.81 12.74 4.03
C GLU A 33 -21.44 13.03 3.41
N LYS A 34 -21.10 14.31 3.21
CA LYS A 34 -19.78 14.72 2.73
C LYS A 34 -18.67 14.31 3.71
N TRP A 35 -18.88 14.52 5.01
CA TRP A 35 -17.91 14.10 6.03
C TRP A 35 -17.75 12.58 6.11
N GLU A 36 -18.85 11.83 5.99
CA GLU A 36 -18.83 10.37 5.95
C GLU A 36 -18.02 9.88 4.74
N MET A 37 -18.24 10.49 3.56
CA MET A 37 -17.54 10.18 2.32
C MET A 37 -16.04 10.52 2.39
N ASP A 38 -15.68 11.69 2.92
CA ASP A 38 -14.28 12.08 3.15
C ASP A 38 -13.58 11.10 4.11
N ARG A 39 -14.26 10.68 5.18
CA ARG A 39 -13.73 9.69 6.13
C ARG A 39 -13.52 8.32 5.50
N ILE A 40 -14.49 7.84 4.73
CA ILE A 40 -14.40 6.56 4.02
C ILE A 40 -13.26 6.60 3.00
N SER A 41 -13.14 7.71 2.27
CA SER A 41 -12.08 7.92 1.28
C SER A 41 -10.69 7.91 1.92
N ALA A 42 -10.51 8.61 3.05
CA ALA A 42 -9.25 8.63 3.79
C ALA A 42 -8.83 7.23 4.28
N ILE A 43 -9.78 6.45 4.82
CA ILE A 43 -9.52 5.07 5.29
C ILE A 43 -9.17 4.15 4.12
N SER A 44 -9.92 4.24 3.01
CA SER A 44 -9.66 3.45 1.79
C SER A 44 -8.29 3.77 1.19
N HIS A 45 -7.93 5.04 1.14
CA HIS A 45 -6.63 5.49 0.64
C HIS A 45 -5.47 4.98 1.52
N ALA A 46 -5.58 5.11 2.85
CA ALA A 46 -4.56 4.63 3.78
C ALA A 46 -4.38 3.10 3.72
N THR A 47 -5.48 2.34 3.64
CA THR A 47 -5.43 0.87 3.53
C THR A 47 -4.85 0.41 2.19
N LYS A 48 -5.12 1.13 1.10
CA LYS A 48 -4.53 0.85 -0.22
C LYS A 48 -3.01 1.09 -0.22
N ILE A 49 -2.56 2.22 0.32
CA ILE A 49 -1.12 2.54 0.41
C ILE A 49 -0.39 1.49 1.27
N GLY A 50 -0.91 1.16 2.45
CA GLY A 50 -0.27 0.18 3.34
C GLY A 50 -0.13 -1.21 2.71
N LYS A 51 -1.14 -1.66 1.95
CA LYS A 51 -1.05 -2.94 1.21
C LYS A 51 -0.02 -2.88 0.07
N GLU A 52 0.03 -1.76 -0.66
CA GLU A 52 0.93 -1.61 -1.80
C GLU A 52 2.40 -1.54 -1.36
N GLU A 53 2.69 -0.84 -0.26
CA GLU A 53 4.03 -0.80 0.34
C GLU A 53 4.45 -2.17 0.89
N GLY A 54 3.57 -2.88 1.59
CA GLY A 54 3.86 -4.23 2.08
C GLY A 54 4.19 -5.23 0.96
N ILE A 55 3.51 -5.15 -0.18
CA ILE A 55 3.80 -5.99 -1.35
C ILE A 55 5.15 -5.60 -1.98
N LYS A 56 5.43 -4.30 -2.12
CA LYS A 56 6.71 -3.80 -2.66
C LYS A 56 7.88 -4.23 -1.77
N GLU A 57 7.74 -4.19 -0.45
CA GLU A 57 8.77 -4.60 0.49
C GLU A 57 9.00 -6.12 0.48
N ARG A 58 7.92 -6.91 0.43
CA ARG A 58 8.00 -8.38 0.26
C ARG A 58 8.74 -8.76 -1.03
N ASN A 59 8.43 -8.08 -2.14
CA ASN A 59 9.07 -8.35 -3.43
C ASN A 59 10.53 -7.88 -3.49
N LYS A 60 10.91 -6.80 -2.79
CA LYS A 60 12.33 -6.41 -2.64
C LYS A 60 13.12 -7.44 -1.83
N GLY A 61 12.50 -8.04 -0.81
CA GLY A 61 13.12 -9.09 0.01
C GLY A 61 13.41 -10.39 -0.76
N THR A 62 12.53 -10.78 -1.69
CA THR A 62 12.72 -11.99 -2.52
C THR A 62 13.77 -11.81 -3.60
N VAL A 63 13.84 -10.65 -4.26
CA VAL A 63 14.89 -10.35 -5.28
C VAL A 63 16.29 -10.40 -4.67
N LYS A 64 16.48 -9.88 -3.44
CA LYS A 64 17.77 -9.94 -2.73
C LYS A 64 18.25 -11.37 -2.42
N LYS A 65 17.32 -12.33 -2.25
CA LYS A 65 17.69 -13.73 -1.98
C LYS A 65 18.12 -14.47 -3.24
N ASN A 66 17.53 -14.16 -4.40
CA ASN A 66 17.92 -14.78 -5.67
C ASN A 66 19.28 -14.28 -6.15
N GLY A 67 19.54 -12.96 -6.05
CA GLY A 67 20.83 -12.39 -6.44
C GLY A 67 22.03 -13.02 -5.73
N LYS A 68 21.92 -13.30 -4.41
CA LYS A 68 23.00 -13.94 -3.64
C LYS A 68 23.30 -15.38 -4.09
N LYS A 69 22.31 -16.12 -4.58
CA LYS A 69 22.51 -17.48 -5.08
C LYS A 69 23.16 -17.45 -6.47
N GLU A 70 22.68 -16.59 -7.35
CA GLU A 70 23.25 -16.43 -8.69
C GLU A 70 24.70 -15.94 -8.65
N GLU A 71 25.03 -15.03 -7.73
CA GLU A 71 26.39 -14.52 -7.56
C GLU A 71 27.35 -15.63 -7.13
N LYS A 72 26.95 -16.49 -6.18
CA LYS A 72 27.74 -17.65 -5.76
C LYS A 72 27.97 -18.64 -6.90
N ILE A 73 26.93 -18.93 -7.69
CA ILE A 73 27.04 -19.84 -8.86
C ILE A 73 27.98 -19.24 -9.91
N ASN A 74 27.87 -17.94 -10.21
CA ASN A 74 28.73 -17.27 -11.17
C ASN A 74 30.20 -17.21 -10.71
N VAL A 75 30.44 -17.00 -9.42
CA VAL A 75 31.80 -17.07 -8.85
C VAL A 75 32.35 -18.49 -8.97
N ALA A 76 31.58 -19.52 -8.62
CA ALA A 76 31.99 -20.92 -8.78
C ALA A 76 32.33 -21.26 -10.25
N LYS A 77 31.50 -20.84 -11.21
CA LYS A 77 31.75 -21.01 -12.65
C LYS A 77 33.07 -20.35 -13.10
N LYS A 78 33.38 -19.14 -12.60
CA LYS A 78 34.63 -18.44 -12.91
C LYS A 78 35.85 -19.16 -12.32
N LEU A 79 35.77 -19.62 -11.08
CA LEU A 79 36.87 -20.33 -10.41
C LEU A 79 37.15 -21.69 -11.07
N LEU A 80 36.12 -22.42 -11.49
CA LEU A 80 36.26 -23.66 -12.25
C LEU A 80 36.93 -23.43 -13.62
N LYS A 81 36.58 -22.33 -14.32
CA LYS A 81 37.27 -21.94 -15.57
C LYS A 81 38.75 -21.59 -15.35
N MET A 82 39.13 -21.10 -14.17
CA MET A 82 40.51 -20.85 -13.78
C MET A 82 41.28 -22.13 -13.37
N LYS A 83 40.69 -23.32 -13.53
CA LYS A 83 41.27 -24.62 -13.15
C LYS A 83 41.61 -24.74 -11.65
N MET A 84 40.89 -24.02 -10.78
CA MET A 84 41.05 -24.20 -9.33
C MET A 84 40.55 -25.58 -8.89
N THR A 85 41.11 -26.10 -7.80
CA THR A 85 40.69 -27.39 -7.24
C THR A 85 39.32 -27.24 -6.55
N VAL A 86 38.57 -28.35 -6.48
CA VAL A 86 37.22 -28.36 -5.89
C VAL A 86 37.23 -27.84 -4.44
N GLU A 87 38.30 -28.13 -3.69
CA GLU A 87 38.48 -27.67 -2.31
C GLU A 87 38.63 -26.14 -2.21
N GLN A 88 39.38 -25.51 -3.13
CA GLN A 88 39.52 -24.05 -3.15
C GLN A 88 38.22 -23.35 -3.56
N VAL A 89 37.42 -23.98 -4.43
CA VAL A 89 36.11 -23.44 -4.84
C VAL A 89 35.10 -23.56 -3.68
N GLU A 90 35.15 -24.66 -2.92
CA GLU A 90 34.34 -24.88 -1.71
C GLU A 90 34.66 -23.82 -0.65
N GLU A 91 35.93 -23.53 -0.38
CA GLU A 91 36.33 -22.46 0.54
C GLU A 91 35.91 -21.05 0.06
N ALA A 92 36.05 -20.77 -1.24
CA ALA A 92 35.75 -19.44 -1.78
C ALA A 92 34.25 -19.12 -1.89
N THR A 93 33.40 -20.14 -2.10
CA THR A 93 31.95 -19.94 -2.38
C THR A 93 31.03 -20.45 -1.27
N GLY A 94 31.55 -21.32 -0.39
CA GLY A 94 30.78 -22.04 0.62
C GLY A 94 29.75 -23.00 0.02
N LEU A 95 29.96 -23.43 -1.23
CA LEU A 95 29.16 -24.45 -1.91
C LEU A 95 29.71 -25.84 -1.59
N THR A 96 28.83 -26.83 -1.49
CA THR A 96 29.24 -28.21 -1.24
C THR A 96 29.92 -28.82 -2.46
N LYS A 97 30.81 -29.81 -2.25
CA LYS A 97 31.48 -30.56 -3.35
C LYS A 97 30.50 -31.05 -4.42
N LYS A 98 29.30 -31.48 -4.02
CA LYS A 98 28.22 -31.95 -4.92
C LYS A 98 27.71 -30.83 -5.83
N GLU A 99 27.43 -29.64 -5.29
CA GLU A 99 26.96 -28.49 -6.07
C GLU A 99 28.03 -28.01 -7.06
N ILE A 100 29.30 -28.07 -6.68
CA ILE A 100 30.43 -27.72 -7.57
C ILE A 100 30.57 -28.73 -8.71
N GLU A 101 30.37 -30.03 -8.45
CA GLU A 101 30.37 -31.08 -9.48
C GLU A 101 29.18 -30.94 -10.45
N GLU A 102 27.99 -30.58 -9.97
CA GLU A 102 26.85 -30.29 -10.85
C GLU A 102 27.15 -29.09 -11.74
N ILE A 103 27.69 -28.00 -11.19
CA ILE A 103 28.11 -26.83 -11.97
C ILE A 103 29.19 -27.20 -12.99
N LYS A 104 30.11 -28.11 -12.66
CA LYS A 104 31.15 -28.60 -13.57
C LYS A 104 30.59 -29.46 -14.71
N LYS A 105 29.48 -30.18 -14.49
CA LYS A 105 28.78 -30.95 -15.55
C LYS A 105 27.99 -30.05 -16.50
N ASP A 106 27.54 -28.89 -16.02
CA ASP A 106 26.80 -27.87 -16.80
C ASP A 106 27.72 -26.85 -17.53
N ILE A 107 29.04 -26.96 -17.41
CA ILE A 107 30.06 -26.14 -18.11
C ILE A 107 30.65 -26.92 -19.29
#